data_AF-A0A9E5MNZ6-F1
#
_entry.id   AF-A0A9E5MNZ6-F1
#
_cell.length_a   1.000
_cell.length_b   1.000
_cell.length_c   1.000
_cell.angle_alpha   90.00
_cell.angle_beta   90.00
_cell.angle_gamma   90.00
#
_symmetry.space_group_name_H-M   'P 1'
#
loop_
_entity.id
_entity.type
_entity.pdbx_description
1 polymer ?
#
loop_
_entity_poly.entity_id
_entity_poly.type
_entity_poly.pdbx_seq_one_letter_code
_entity_poly.pdbx_strand_id
1 'polypeptide(L)'
;MRTLQQRALIDRVYELAKSGALIPATKNYIQQLRVYERQTSMAGLSKLHGLRHAYAQERYRELTGWNAPANGGPAAVHISIEDDFFASHKVAGI
;
A
#
# COMPACT_ATOMS: atom_id res chain seq x y z
N MET A 1 -2.48 1.84 -9.10
CA MET A 1 -1.05 2.05 -9.40
C MET A 1 -0.88 3.47 -9.91
N ARG A 2 0.14 4.23 -9.50
CA ARG A 2 0.19 5.69 -9.80
C ARG A 2 1.08 6.05 -10.97
N THR A 3 2.13 5.28 -11.20
CA THR A 3 3.11 5.56 -12.26
C THR A 3 3.48 4.31 -13.04
N LEU A 4 3.92 4.49 -14.28
CA LEU A 4 4.41 3.41 -15.13
C LEU A 4 5.65 2.75 -14.52
N GLN A 5 6.48 3.51 -13.83
CA GLN A 5 7.67 3.02 -13.14
C GLN A 5 7.31 2.07 -12.00
N GLN A 6 6.27 2.40 -11.22
CA GLN A 6 5.73 1.48 -10.22
C GLN A 6 5.22 0.19 -10.88
N ARG A 7 4.54 0.29 -12.04
CA ARG A 7 4.08 -0.87 -12.82
C ARG A 7 5.22 -1.78 -13.22
N ALA A 8 6.21 -1.23 -13.91
CA ALA A 8 7.38 -1.97 -14.35
C ALA A 8 8.15 -2.60 -13.18
N LEU A 9 8.17 -1.98 -12.00
CA LEU A 9 8.79 -2.57 -10.82
C LEU A 9 8.01 -3.79 -10.32
N ILE A 10 6.69 -3.70 -10.18
CA ILE A 10 5.86 -4.83 -9.72
C ILE A 10 5.92 -5.98 -10.72
N ASP A 11 5.87 -5.70 -12.03
CA ASP A 11 5.96 -6.75 -13.04
C ASP A 11 7.32 -7.48 -12.95
N ARG A 12 8.43 -6.76 -12.75
CA ARG A 12 9.75 -7.38 -12.51
C ARG A 12 9.80 -8.21 -11.22
N VAL A 13 9.19 -7.72 -10.15
CA VAL A 13 9.12 -8.44 -8.86
C VAL A 13 8.28 -9.71 -9.00
N TYR A 14 7.17 -9.64 -9.74
CA TYR A 14 6.33 -10.79 -10.05
C TYR A 14 7.10 -11.84 -10.85
N GLU A 15 7.84 -11.43 -11.88
CA GLU A 15 8.68 -12.34 -12.66
C GLU A 15 9.79 -13.00 -11.83
N LEU A 16 10.36 -12.27 -10.87
CA LEU A 16 11.37 -12.81 -9.95
C LEU A 16 10.78 -13.82 -8.96
N ALA A 17 9.62 -13.52 -8.40
CA ALA A 17 8.96 -14.38 -7.41
C ALA A 17 8.24 -15.58 -8.06
N LYS A 18 7.80 -15.44 -9.31
CA LYS A 18 6.89 -16.35 -10.00
C LYS A 18 5.66 -16.64 -9.12
N SER A 19 5.39 -17.91 -8.83
CA SER A 19 4.32 -18.35 -7.92
C SER A 19 4.75 -18.43 -6.45
N GLY A 20 6.00 -18.07 -6.15
CA GLY A 20 6.58 -18.15 -4.81
C GLY A 20 6.60 -16.82 -4.06
N ALA A 21 7.32 -16.80 -2.94
CA ALA A 21 7.60 -15.60 -2.18
C ALA A 21 8.95 -15.00 -2.58
N LEU A 22 9.21 -13.75 -2.19
CA LEU A 22 10.55 -13.13 -2.23
C LEU A 22 11.50 -13.69 -1.15
N ILE A 23 11.45 -15.00 -0.96
CA ILE A 23 12.28 -15.78 -0.06
C ILE A 23 13.07 -16.75 -0.93
N PRO A 24 14.42 -16.62 -1.00
CA PRO A 24 15.24 -17.57 -1.73
C PRO A 24 14.99 -19.00 -1.24
N ALA A 25 15.01 -19.99 -2.13
CA ALA A 25 14.76 -21.40 -1.78
C ALA A 25 15.73 -21.96 -0.72
N THR A 26 16.90 -21.34 -0.56
CA THR A 26 17.92 -21.71 0.44
C THR A 26 17.67 -21.09 1.82
N LYS A 27 16.57 -20.35 2.02
CA LYS A 27 16.27 -19.63 3.26
C LYS A 27 14.88 -19.94 3.74
N ASN A 28 14.76 -20.08 5.06
CA ASN A 28 13.45 -20.02 5.71
C ASN A 28 13.01 -18.57 5.95
N TYR A 29 11.75 -18.39 6.35
CA TYR A 29 11.16 -17.10 6.64
C TYR A 29 11.98 -16.26 7.62
N ILE A 30 12.42 -16.84 8.75
CA ILE A 30 13.14 -16.12 9.81
C ILE A 30 14.50 -15.62 9.28
N GLN A 31 15.20 -16.45 8.52
CA GLN A 31 16.47 -16.07 7.89
C GLN A 31 16.29 -14.92 6.91
N GLN A 32 15.27 -14.99 6.05
CA GLN A 32 15.00 -13.93 5.09
C GLN A 32 14.49 -12.65 5.76
N LEU A 33 13.71 -12.75 6.84
CA LEU A 33 13.26 -11.59 7.61
C LEU A 33 14.44 -10.78 8.15
N ARG A 34 15.45 -11.44 8.73
CA ARG A 34 16.67 -10.75 9.21
C ARG A 34 17.44 -10.07 8.09
N VAL A 35 17.53 -10.71 6.92
CA VAL A 35 18.18 -10.11 5.73
C VAL A 35 17.41 -8.87 5.29
N TYR A 36 16.09 -8.96 5.21
CA TYR A 36 15.22 -7.85 4.86
C TYR A 36 15.38 -6.68 5.83
N GLU A 37 15.29 -6.92 7.15
CA GLU A 37 15.47 -5.90 8.18
C GLU A 37 16.82 -5.19 8.04
N ARG A 38 17.92 -5.96 7.88
CA ARG A 38 19.25 -5.39 7.67
C ARG A 38 19.34 -4.53 6.41
N GLN A 39 18.83 -5.03 5.29
CA GLN A 39 18.84 -4.30 4.01
C GLN A 39 18.07 -2.98 4.10
N THR A 40 16.89 -3.01 4.72
CA THR A 40 16.08 -1.81 4.91
C THR A 40 16.73 -0.80 5.85
N SER A 41 17.35 -1.27 6.93
CA SER A 41 18.10 -0.41 7.85
C SER A 41 19.31 0.24 7.17
N MET A 42 20.06 -0.52 6.35
CA MET A 42 21.16 0.02 5.54
C MET A 42 20.70 1.07 4.53
N ALA A 43 19.47 0.95 4.02
CA ALA A 43 18.84 1.95 3.17
C ALA A 43 18.30 3.17 3.95
N GLY A 44 18.54 3.26 5.26
CA GLY A 44 18.02 4.33 6.12
C GLY A 44 16.53 4.22 6.41
N LEU A 45 15.90 3.10 6.10
CA LEU A 45 14.47 2.89 6.29
C LEU A 45 14.19 2.30 7.67
N SER A 46 13.23 2.89 8.36
CA SER A 46 12.70 2.39 9.64
C SER A 46 11.17 2.43 9.62
N LYS A 47 10.53 1.79 10.61
CA LYS A 47 9.06 1.78 10.75
C LYS A 47 8.33 1.36 9.46
N LEU A 48 8.85 0.34 8.78
CA LEU A 48 8.39 -0.12 7.47
C LEU A 48 6.88 -0.45 7.43
N HIS A 49 6.35 -0.97 8.55
CA HIS A 49 4.93 -1.20 8.71
C HIS A 49 4.13 0.11 8.68
N GLY A 50 4.63 1.16 9.33
CA GLY A 50 4.07 2.51 9.29
C GLY A 50 4.08 3.12 7.88
N LEU A 51 5.10 2.83 7.06
CA LEU A 51 5.13 3.28 5.66
C LEU A 51 3.99 2.66 4.84
N ARG A 52 3.66 1.38 5.07
CA ARG A 52 2.52 0.73 4.41
C ARG A 52 1.19 1.36 4.82
N HIS A 53 1.02 1.69 6.11
CA HIS A 53 -0.15 2.39 6.60
C HIS A 53 -0.29 3.79 6.01
N ALA A 54 0.79 4.57 6.00
CA ALA A 54 0.79 5.90 5.42
C ALA A 54 0.39 5.86 3.94
N TYR A 55 0.95 4.92 3.17
CA TYR A 55 0.55 4.71 1.77
C TYR A 55 -0.95 4.35 1.65
N ALA A 56 -1.44 3.42 2.46
CA ALA A 56 -2.84 2.99 2.40
C ALA A 56 -3.81 4.14 2.76
N GLN A 57 -3.49 4.91 3.80
CA GLN A 57 -4.27 6.07 4.23
C GLN A 57 -4.28 7.17 3.17
N GLU A 58 -3.13 7.48 2.56
CA GLU A 58 -3.02 8.44 1.46
C GLU A 58 -3.85 7.99 0.26
N ARG A 59 -3.72 6.72 -0.13
CA ARG A 59 -4.49 6.16 -1.25
C ARG A 59 -5.99 6.17 -1.00
N TYR A 60 -6.41 5.89 0.23
CA TYR A 60 -7.82 5.99 0.59
C TYR A 60 -8.34 7.40 0.40
N ARG A 61 -7.58 8.42 0.85
CA ARG A 61 -7.95 9.83 0.67
C ARG A 61 -8.00 10.25 -0.78
N GLU A 62 -7.02 9.84 -1.57
CA GLU A 62 -6.99 10.17 -3.01
C GLU A 62 -8.13 9.52 -3.79
N LEU A 63 -8.63 8.37 -3.37
CA LEU A 63 -9.72 7.66 -4.04
C LEU A 63 -11.10 8.12 -3.58
N THR A 64 -11.26 8.42 -2.29
CA THR A 64 -12.56 8.70 -1.68
C THR A 64 -12.80 10.19 -1.41
N GLY A 65 -11.72 10.99 -1.33
CA GLY A 65 -11.74 12.37 -0.85
C GLY A 65 -11.72 12.50 0.68
N TRP A 66 -11.80 11.40 1.44
CA TRP A 66 -11.90 11.40 2.89
C TRP A 66 -10.63 10.86 3.56
N ASN A 67 -10.34 11.30 4.78
CA ASN A 67 -9.35 10.58 5.58
C ASN A 67 -9.82 9.14 5.83
N ALA A 68 -8.87 8.20 5.93
CA ALA A 68 -9.22 6.83 6.33
C ALA A 68 -9.70 6.81 7.80
N PRO A 69 -10.53 5.83 8.21
CA PRO A 69 -10.97 5.71 9.61
C PRO A 69 -9.82 5.65 10.60
N ALA A 70 -8.75 4.94 10.24
CA ALA A 70 -7.51 4.85 11.03
C ALA A 70 -6.77 6.20 11.19
N ASN A 71 -7.17 7.23 10.44
CA ASN A 71 -6.64 8.59 10.50
C ASN A 71 -7.77 9.61 10.83
N GLY A 72 -8.79 9.18 11.59
CA GLY A 72 -9.87 10.04 12.07
C GLY A 72 -10.96 10.35 11.05
N GLY A 73 -11.01 9.65 9.92
CA GLY A 73 -12.09 9.76 8.96
C GLY A 73 -13.36 8.98 9.34
N PRO A 74 -14.47 9.18 8.61
CA PRO A 74 -15.72 8.49 8.87
C PRO A 74 -15.55 6.97 8.70
N ALA A 75 -16.06 6.20 9.67
CA ALA A 75 -16.08 4.74 9.58
C ALA A 75 -17.04 4.29 8.47
N ALA A 76 -16.70 3.21 7.75
CA ALA A 76 -17.49 2.69 6.63
C ALA A 76 -18.96 2.37 6.99
N VAL A 77 -19.26 2.13 8.27
CA VAL A 77 -20.62 1.86 8.79
C VAL A 77 -21.49 3.12 8.83
N HIS A 78 -20.89 4.31 8.71
CA HIS A 78 -21.56 5.62 8.82
C HIS A 78 -21.59 6.42 7.52
N ILE A 79 -21.21 5.82 6.39
CA ILE A 79 -21.38 6.46 5.09
C ILE A 79 -22.85 6.28 4.66
N SER A 80 -23.62 7.37 4.73
CA SER A 80 -24.96 7.46 4.18
C SER A 80 -24.87 7.29 2.65
N ILE A 81 -25.86 6.64 2.02
CA ILE A 81 -25.92 6.48 0.55
C ILE A 81 -25.83 7.85 -0.17
N GLU A 82 -26.31 8.92 0.49
CA GLU A 82 -26.22 10.30 -0.01
C GLU A 82 -24.79 10.85 0.00
N ASP A 83 -23.96 10.50 1.00
CA ASP A 83 -22.56 10.92 1.10
C ASP A 83 -21.66 10.21 0.08
N ASP A 84 -21.99 8.95 -0.25
CA ASP A 84 -21.32 8.17 -1.30
C ASP A 84 -21.57 8.76 -2.70
N PHE A 85 -22.80 9.25 -2.94
CA PHE A 85 -23.21 9.86 -4.21
C PHE A 85 -22.44 11.16 -4.52
N PHE A 86 -22.27 12.06 -3.54
CA PHE A 86 -21.50 13.30 -3.71
C PHE A 86 -20.00 13.06 -3.86
N ALA A 87 -19.45 12.03 -3.20
CA ALA A 87 -18.04 11.66 -3.34
C ALA A 87 -17.71 11.12 -4.74
N SER A 88 -18.59 10.29 -5.32
CA SER A 88 -18.41 9.73 -6.67
C SER A 88 -18.41 10.82 -7.77
N HIS A 89 -19.24 11.87 -7.63
CA HIS A 89 -19.38 12.92 -8.65
C HIS A 89 -18.30 14.01 -8.57
N LYS A 90 -17.55 14.13 -7.47
CA LYS A 90 -16.39 15.05 -7.40
C LYS A 90 -15.14 14.46 -8.06
N VAL A 91 -15.08 13.13 -8.19
CA VAL A 91 -14.00 12.40 -8.90
C VAL A 91 -14.26 12.36 -10.41
N ALA A 92 -15.53 12.48 -10.84
CA ALA A 92 -15.95 12.52 -12.24
C ALA A 92 -16.01 13.93 -12.84
N GLY A 93 -15.20 14.87 -12.34
CA GLY A 93 -15.06 16.21 -12.92
C GLY A 93 -14.23 16.23 -14.20
N ILE A 94 -14.84 15.78 -15.30
CA ILE A 94 -14.75 16.42 -16.63
C ILE A 94 -16.09 17.12 -16.84
#